data_AF-A0A1E9GFG2-F1
#
_entry.id   AF-A0A1E9GFG2-F1
#
_cell.length_a   1.000
_cell.length_b   1.000
_cell.length_c   1.000
_cell.angle_alpha   90.00
_cell.angle_beta   90.00
_cell.angle_gamma   90.00
#
_symmetry.space_group_name_H-M   'P 1'
#
loop_
_entity.id
_entity.type
_entity.pdbx_description
1 polymer ?
#
loop_
_entity_poly.entity_id
_entity_poly.type
_entity_poly.pdbx_seq_one_letter_code
_entity_poly.pdbx_strand_id
1 'polypeptide(L)'
;MSVFEANLPLPPRLKKDTLRVVPLGGLGEVGRNMTVYEINGKLLIVDCGVLFPEESQPGVDLILPDFSYIVDRLDDVVAMVLTHGHEDHIGAVPYLLRRRPDIPLVGSELTLALVEAKLAEHRIKPYTLAVKEHQVERFGPFECEFVAVNHSIPDALAVYIRTKAGKVLHTGDFKMDQLPLDGRITDLRHFARLGEEGVDLFLPDSTNAEVPGFTPTEKHIGPVLSNVFRDASGRIIVASFSSHVHRVQQVLDAAAERGRKVVLVGRSMVRNMTIAEKLGYLKVPANVLVDLKKVDDYRPDQIVMMCTGSQGEPMAALSRMANGDHKIQIEPGDTVVLASSLIPGNETSVFRIINALMKLGANVVHKGNAKVHVSGHAAAGELLYCYNILKPKNVMPVHGEVRHLIASGDLAMETGVPKKNVLLCESGTVVDLRDGVASVVGEVPCEYLYVDGRSVGEVTESDLKDRRILGEEGFVSIVTVVDRATKRVVTGPDIHARGIAEDDAVFDEIVPKITAALEDALHRAPEKVHTVQQLQQIVRRTIGAWISRRLRRKPMIVPVVVENTSKAAKN
;
A
#
# COMPACT_ATOMS: atom_id res chain seq x y z
N MET A 1 -0.17 -27.94 -12.22
CA MET A 1 -0.35 -27.81 -10.76
C MET A 1 0.26 -26.48 -10.36
N SER A 2 -0.40 -25.72 -9.49
CA SER A 2 0.16 -24.49 -8.93
C SER A 2 1.41 -24.81 -8.10
N VAL A 3 2.36 -23.88 -8.03
CA VAL A 3 3.50 -23.97 -7.09
C VAL A 3 3.13 -23.51 -5.67
N PHE A 4 2.00 -22.81 -5.54
CA PHE A 4 1.35 -22.50 -4.26
C PHE A 4 0.35 -23.60 -3.93
N GLU A 5 0.27 -23.98 -2.65
CA GLU A 5 -0.78 -24.88 -2.18
C GLU A 5 -2.14 -24.19 -2.28
N ALA A 6 -3.14 -24.86 -2.86
CA ALA A 6 -4.48 -24.32 -3.06
C ALA A 6 -5.51 -25.14 -2.28
N ASN A 7 -6.60 -24.48 -1.86
CA ASN A 7 -7.67 -25.08 -1.04
C ASN A 7 -7.17 -25.62 0.30
N LEU A 8 -6.36 -24.82 0.99
CA LEU A 8 -5.86 -25.16 2.31
C LEU A 8 -7.03 -25.25 3.31
N PRO A 9 -7.04 -26.25 4.20
CA PRO A 9 -8.04 -26.32 5.26
C PRO A 9 -7.80 -25.20 6.29
N LEU A 10 -8.76 -24.98 7.18
CA LEU A 10 -8.49 -24.21 8.40
C LEU A 10 -7.35 -24.88 9.19
N PRO A 11 -6.44 -24.10 9.79
CA PRO A 11 -5.29 -24.65 10.49
C PRO A 11 -5.74 -25.46 11.71
N PRO A 12 -5.04 -26.55 12.04
CA PRO A 12 -5.34 -27.32 13.25
C PRO A 12 -5.09 -26.49 14.50
N ARG A 13 -5.61 -26.94 15.63
CA ARG A 13 -5.28 -26.37 16.94
C ARG A 13 -3.76 -26.41 17.14
N LEU A 14 -3.17 -25.28 17.49
CA LEU A 14 -1.73 -25.16 17.71
C LEU A 14 -1.27 -26.09 18.83
N LYS A 15 -0.25 -26.91 18.54
CA LYS A 15 0.35 -27.81 19.51
C LYS A 15 1.23 -27.02 20.49
N LYS A 16 1.39 -27.55 21.70
CA LYS A 16 2.32 -26.98 22.70
C LYS A 16 3.74 -26.90 22.13
N ASP A 17 4.45 -25.83 22.47
CA ASP A 17 5.84 -25.56 22.07
C ASP A 17 6.05 -25.68 20.54
N THR A 18 5.05 -25.25 19.76
CA THR A 18 5.08 -25.10 18.30
C THR A 18 4.87 -23.62 17.97
N LEU A 19 5.73 -23.06 17.13
CA LEU A 19 5.61 -21.68 16.69
C LEU A 19 4.75 -21.64 15.42
N ARG A 20 3.70 -20.85 15.42
CA ARG A 20 2.87 -20.58 14.25
C ARG A 20 3.21 -19.21 13.69
N VAL A 21 3.42 -19.15 12.38
CA VAL A 21 3.74 -17.93 11.64
C VAL A 21 2.61 -17.69 10.64
N VAL A 22 1.98 -16.51 10.73
CA VAL A 22 0.83 -16.11 9.91
C VAL A 22 1.08 -14.72 9.35
N PRO A 23 1.53 -14.59 8.09
CA PRO A 23 1.51 -13.32 7.39
C PRO A 23 0.06 -12.88 7.14
N LEU A 24 -0.32 -11.70 7.59
CA LEU A 24 -1.63 -11.06 7.36
C LEU A 24 -1.56 -9.96 6.28
N GLY A 25 -0.40 -9.83 5.63
CA GLY A 25 -0.12 -8.93 4.52
C GLY A 25 1.37 -8.97 4.15
N GLY A 26 1.72 -8.44 2.98
CA GLY A 26 3.09 -8.42 2.46
C GLY A 26 3.51 -9.64 1.65
N LEU A 27 2.61 -10.60 1.42
CA LEU A 27 2.82 -11.74 0.52
C LEU A 27 1.80 -11.72 -0.60
N GLY A 28 2.30 -11.77 -1.84
CA GLY A 28 1.49 -11.58 -3.05
C GLY A 28 1.34 -10.12 -3.47
N GLU A 29 1.91 -9.20 -2.69
CA GLU A 29 1.83 -7.75 -2.83
C GLU A 29 3.12 -7.09 -2.28
N VAL A 30 3.38 -5.83 -2.66
CA VAL A 30 4.45 -5.01 -2.07
C VAL A 30 3.79 -3.91 -1.23
N GLY A 31 3.56 -4.23 0.04
CA GLY A 31 2.86 -3.35 0.96
C GLY A 31 2.24 -4.11 2.12
N ARG A 32 1.63 -3.39 3.07
CA ARG A 32 0.76 -3.98 4.10
C ARG A 32 1.44 -5.06 4.96
N ASN A 33 2.76 -4.97 5.13
CA ASN A 33 3.52 -5.99 5.84
C ASN A 33 3.01 -6.14 7.28
N MET A 34 2.66 -7.38 7.64
CA MET A 34 2.30 -7.75 9.00
C MET A 34 2.42 -9.26 9.16
N THR A 35 3.29 -9.71 10.06
CA THR A 35 3.46 -11.14 10.36
C THR A 35 3.22 -11.41 11.83
N VAL A 36 2.32 -12.35 12.12
CA VAL A 36 1.98 -12.77 13.48
C VAL A 36 2.72 -14.05 13.81
N TYR A 37 3.41 -14.04 14.94
CA TYR A 37 4.09 -15.19 15.54
C TYR A 37 3.31 -15.62 16.77
N GLU A 38 2.79 -16.84 16.78
CA GLU A 38 2.05 -17.40 17.90
C GLU A 38 2.80 -18.58 18.52
N ILE A 39 3.01 -18.57 19.83
CA ILE A 39 3.46 -19.76 20.57
C ILE A 39 2.88 -19.76 21.98
N ASN A 40 2.41 -20.93 22.43
CA ASN A 40 1.90 -21.13 23.79
C ASN A 40 0.86 -20.08 24.23
N GLY A 41 -0.01 -19.69 23.31
CA GLY A 41 -1.09 -18.73 23.55
C GLY A 41 -0.68 -17.26 23.48
N LYS A 42 0.58 -16.92 23.26
CA LYS A 42 1.05 -15.53 23.13
C LYS A 42 1.40 -15.16 21.70
N LEU A 43 1.17 -13.91 21.36
CA LEU A 43 1.33 -13.34 20.02
C LEU A 43 2.42 -12.27 20.02
N LEU A 44 3.35 -12.36 19.08
CA LEU A 44 4.29 -11.31 18.72
C LEU A 44 3.98 -10.86 17.29
N ILE A 45 3.86 -9.56 17.06
CA ILE A 45 3.63 -9.01 15.72
C ILE A 45 4.95 -8.44 15.22
N VAL A 46 5.30 -8.70 13.96
CA VAL A 46 6.36 -7.97 13.26
C VAL A 46 5.73 -7.16 12.14
N ASP A 47 5.90 -5.85 12.23
CA ASP A 47 5.33 -4.81 11.38
C ASP A 47 3.79 -4.76 11.33
N CYS A 48 3.26 -3.61 10.95
CA CYS A 48 1.84 -3.35 10.74
C CYS A 48 1.68 -2.18 9.75
N GLY A 49 1.84 -2.51 8.47
CA GLY A 49 1.89 -1.57 7.35
C GLY A 49 0.58 -1.32 6.61
N VAL A 50 0.60 -0.40 5.65
CA VAL A 50 -0.50 -0.20 4.67
C VAL A 50 -0.07 -0.56 3.26
N LEU A 51 -1.04 -0.86 2.40
CA LEU A 51 -0.89 -0.89 0.95
C LEU A 51 -1.59 0.34 0.35
N PHE A 52 -1.00 0.92 -0.69
CA PHE A 52 -1.61 2.02 -1.43
C PHE A 52 -2.59 1.46 -2.49
N PRO A 53 -3.74 2.11 -2.69
CA PRO A 53 -4.77 1.60 -3.60
C PRO A 53 -4.37 1.74 -5.06
N GLU A 54 -4.85 0.80 -5.87
CA GLU A 54 -4.72 0.80 -7.33
C GLU A 54 -5.82 1.62 -8.01
N GLU A 55 -5.69 1.85 -9.33
CA GLU A 55 -6.74 2.50 -10.13
C GLU A 55 -8.08 1.75 -10.11
N SER A 56 -8.04 0.43 -9.88
CA SER A 56 -9.21 -0.43 -9.79
C SER A 56 -10.01 -0.24 -8.48
N GLN A 57 -9.48 0.53 -7.53
CA GLN A 57 -10.04 0.75 -6.19
C GLN A 57 -10.40 2.24 -5.96
N PRO A 58 -11.35 2.80 -6.74
CA PRO A 58 -11.67 4.22 -6.70
C PRO A 58 -12.22 4.67 -5.34
N GLY A 59 -11.65 5.76 -4.82
CA GLY A 59 -12.05 6.39 -3.56
C GLY A 59 -11.54 5.68 -2.30
N VAL A 60 -10.72 4.64 -2.43
CA VAL A 60 -9.95 4.09 -1.30
C VAL A 60 -8.76 5.02 -1.04
N ASP A 61 -8.43 5.26 0.23
CA ASP A 61 -7.25 6.01 0.66
C ASP A 61 -6.07 5.07 0.95
N LEU A 62 -6.31 3.98 1.69
CA LEU A 62 -5.33 3.02 2.18
C LEU A 62 -5.97 1.63 2.32
N ILE A 63 -5.15 0.58 2.28
CA ILE A 63 -5.55 -0.81 2.52
C ILE A 63 -4.78 -1.34 3.72
N LEU A 64 -5.49 -1.92 4.70
CA LEU A 64 -4.92 -2.43 5.96
C LEU A 64 -4.82 -3.96 5.96
N PRO A 65 -3.90 -4.55 6.76
CA PRO A 65 -3.87 -5.97 7.01
C PRO A 65 -5.18 -6.41 7.67
N ASP A 66 -5.63 -7.63 7.42
CA ASP A 66 -6.84 -8.13 8.05
C ASP A 66 -6.58 -8.53 9.51
N PHE A 67 -7.09 -7.74 10.45
CA PHE A 67 -6.93 -8.00 11.88
C PHE A 67 -7.87 -9.10 12.41
N SER A 68 -8.78 -9.64 11.59
CA SER A 68 -9.78 -10.64 12.01
C SER A 68 -9.15 -11.83 12.74
N TYR A 69 -7.97 -12.28 12.31
CA TYR A 69 -7.23 -13.38 12.92
C TYR A 69 -6.82 -13.14 14.39
N ILE A 70 -6.58 -11.88 14.79
CA ILE A 70 -6.05 -11.52 16.12
C ILE A 70 -6.98 -10.65 16.96
N VAL A 71 -8.10 -10.17 16.41
CA VAL A 71 -8.94 -9.15 17.04
C VAL A 71 -9.52 -9.59 18.39
N ASP A 72 -9.89 -10.87 18.51
CA ASP A 72 -10.40 -11.47 19.76
C ASP A 72 -9.29 -11.93 20.71
N ARG A 73 -8.02 -11.70 20.33
CA ARG A 73 -6.82 -12.12 21.06
C ARG A 73 -5.81 -11.00 21.24
N LEU A 74 -6.25 -9.74 21.14
CA LEU A 74 -5.35 -8.60 21.31
C LEU A 74 -4.67 -8.60 22.68
N ASP A 75 -5.30 -9.12 23.73
CA ASP A 75 -4.72 -9.28 25.07
C ASP A 75 -3.56 -10.29 25.14
N ASP A 76 -3.47 -11.19 24.15
CA ASP A 76 -2.35 -12.13 24.02
C ASP A 76 -1.14 -11.54 23.29
N VAL A 77 -1.28 -10.36 22.68
CA VAL A 77 -0.19 -9.64 22.02
C VAL A 77 0.77 -9.10 23.08
N VAL A 78 2.00 -9.62 23.07
CA VAL A 78 3.03 -9.23 24.05
C VAL A 78 3.85 -8.04 23.59
N ALA A 79 4.02 -7.87 22.28
CA ALA A 79 4.70 -6.74 21.66
C ALA A 79 4.44 -6.69 20.15
N MET A 80 4.70 -5.53 19.56
CA MET A 80 4.79 -5.31 18.12
C MET A 80 6.19 -4.79 17.81
N VAL A 81 6.99 -5.59 17.12
CA VAL A 81 8.32 -5.20 16.63
C VAL A 81 8.15 -4.49 15.29
N LEU A 82 8.69 -3.29 15.17
CA LEU A 82 8.72 -2.49 13.95
C LEU A 82 10.13 -2.49 13.40
N THR A 83 10.32 -3.11 12.23
CA THR A 83 11.63 -3.29 11.59
C THR A 83 12.20 -1.96 11.13
N HIS A 84 11.37 -1.10 10.55
CA HIS A 84 11.73 0.25 10.11
C HIS A 84 10.51 1.15 9.91
N GLY A 85 10.73 2.45 9.66
CA GLY A 85 9.69 3.48 9.65
C GLY A 85 8.99 3.77 8.31
N HIS A 86 8.91 2.82 7.38
CA HIS A 86 8.15 3.00 6.14
C HIS A 86 6.64 2.80 6.34
N GLU A 87 5.82 3.45 5.51
CA GLU A 87 4.35 3.40 5.62
C GLU A 87 3.80 1.97 5.46
N ASP A 88 4.40 1.17 4.60
CA ASP A 88 4.09 -0.24 4.41
C ASP A 88 4.62 -1.16 5.52
N HIS A 89 5.20 -0.60 6.59
CA HIS A 89 5.58 -1.33 7.81
C HIS A 89 4.99 -0.72 9.09
N ILE A 90 4.66 0.58 9.12
CA ILE A 90 4.11 1.27 10.31
C ILE A 90 2.76 1.95 10.08
N GLY A 91 2.27 2.01 8.84
CA GLY A 91 1.13 2.82 8.46
C GLY A 91 -0.20 2.37 9.08
N ALA A 92 -0.35 1.07 9.37
CA ALA A 92 -1.56 0.49 9.95
C ALA A 92 -1.52 0.45 11.49
N VAL A 93 -0.37 0.75 12.11
CA VAL A 93 -0.19 0.80 13.57
C VAL A 93 -1.28 1.63 14.29
N PRO A 94 -1.67 2.85 13.84
CA PRO A 94 -2.74 3.61 14.50
C PRO A 94 -4.11 2.92 14.48
N TYR A 95 -4.39 2.10 13.48
CA TYR A 95 -5.67 1.40 13.36
C TYR A 95 -5.74 0.21 14.33
N LEU A 96 -4.63 -0.49 14.52
CA LEU A 96 -4.52 -1.56 15.50
C LEU A 96 -4.53 -1.03 16.95
N LEU A 97 -3.77 0.03 17.24
CA LEU A 97 -3.74 0.64 18.58
C LEU A 97 -5.04 1.35 18.97
N ARG A 98 -5.92 1.72 18.02
CA ARG A 98 -7.29 2.15 18.36
C ARG A 98 -8.08 1.05 19.07
N ARG A 99 -7.80 -0.22 18.77
CA ARG A 99 -8.44 -1.39 19.39
C ARG A 99 -7.79 -1.73 20.72
N ARG A 100 -6.45 -1.66 20.79
CA ARG A 100 -5.68 -1.90 22.01
C ARG A 100 -4.50 -0.92 22.13
N PRO A 101 -4.66 0.21 22.84
CA PRO A 101 -3.66 1.30 22.90
C PRO A 101 -2.36 0.98 23.63
N ASP A 102 -2.35 -0.05 24.48
CA ASP A 102 -1.25 -0.40 25.38
C ASP A 102 -0.28 -1.46 24.81
N ILE A 103 -0.48 -1.92 23.57
CA ILE A 103 0.45 -2.85 22.91
C ILE A 103 1.85 -2.22 22.87
N PRO A 104 2.89 -2.86 23.44
CA PRO A 104 4.24 -2.34 23.37
C PRO A 104 4.76 -2.27 21.93
N LEU A 105 5.15 -1.07 21.49
CA LEU A 105 5.84 -0.88 20.22
C LEU A 105 7.34 -0.93 20.45
N VAL A 106 8.03 -1.81 19.74
CA VAL A 106 9.45 -2.07 19.89
C VAL A 106 10.14 -1.76 18.57
N GLY A 107 11.16 -0.94 18.55
CA GLY A 107 11.83 -0.57 17.30
C GLY A 107 13.00 0.37 17.53
N SER A 108 13.68 0.74 16.44
CA SER A 108 14.74 1.73 16.49
C SER A 108 14.22 3.13 16.84
N GLU A 109 15.12 4.02 17.25
CA GLU A 109 14.77 5.36 17.73
C GLU A 109 14.04 6.18 16.64
N LEU A 110 14.54 6.13 15.40
CA LEU A 110 13.88 6.81 14.28
C LEU A 110 12.50 6.21 14.00
N THR A 111 12.38 4.88 13.97
CA THR A 111 11.12 4.18 13.69
C THR A 111 10.04 4.54 14.72
N LEU A 112 10.41 4.51 16.00
CA LEU A 112 9.50 4.86 17.08
C LEU A 112 9.09 6.34 17.04
N ALA A 113 10.02 7.25 16.76
CA ALA A 113 9.68 8.67 16.64
C ALA A 113 8.73 8.95 15.48
N LEU A 114 8.88 8.25 14.34
CA LEU A 114 7.97 8.38 13.20
C LEU A 114 6.57 7.84 13.50
N VAL A 115 6.47 6.67 14.15
CA VAL A 115 5.16 6.09 14.49
C VAL A 115 4.48 6.89 15.61
N GLU A 116 5.21 7.39 16.60
CA GLU A 116 4.66 8.27 17.65
C GLU A 116 4.07 9.55 17.06
N ALA A 117 4.75 10.17 16.11
CA ALA A 117 4.26 11.36 15.43
C ALA A 117 2.97 11.08 14.63
N LYS A 118 2.86 9.90 14.03
CA LYS A 118 1.63 9.43 13.37
C LYS A 118 0.51 9.19 14.40
N LEU A 119 0.82 8.52 15.51
CA LEU A 119 -0.14 8.22 16.58
C LEU A 119 -0.69 9.48 17.27
N ALA A 120 0.12 10.53 17.37
CA ALA A 120 -0.31 11.84 17.86
C ALA A 120 -1.46 12.43 17.02
N GLU A 121 -1.46 12.25 15.70
CA GLU A 121 -2.55 12.68 14.81
C GLU A 121 -3.86 11.93 15.11
N HIS A 122 -3.74 10.71 15.63
CA HIS A 122 -4.84 9.85 16.05
C HIS A 122 -5.18 9.99 17.54
N ARG A 123 -4.50 10.88 18.27
CA ARG A 123 -4.63 11.10 19.73
C ARG A 123 -4.36 9.84 20.55
N ILE A 124 -3.45 8.99 20.09
CA ILE A 124 -3.03 7.78 20.78
C ILE A 124 -1.67 8.03 21.43
N LYS A 125 -1.54 7.69 22.71
CA LYS A 125 -0.25 7.69 23.41
C LYS A 125 0.23 6.25 23.54
N PRO A 126 1.23 5.82 22.76
CA PRO A 126 1.74 4.45 22.82
C PRO A 126 2.64 4.21 24.04
N TYR A 127 2.86 2.94 24.36
CA TYR A 127 4.06 2.49 25.05
C TYR A 127 5.12 2.14 24.01
N THR A 128 6.28 2.79 24.05
CA THR A 128 7.38 2.57 23.12
C THR A 128 8.63 2.08 23.87
N LEU A 129 9.33 1.11 23.27
CA LEU A 129 10.58 0.54 23.77
C LEU A 129 11.63 0.62 22.66
N ALA A 130 12.53 1.59 22.78
CA ALA A 130 13.63 1.76 21.84
C ALA A 130 14.66 0.64 21.99
N VAL A 131 15.05 0.03 20.87
CA VAL A 131 16.06 -1.02 20.79
C VAL A 131 17.13 -0.66 19.77
N LYS A 132 18.32 -1.25 19.93
CA LYS A 132 19.47 -1.09 19.03
C LYS A 132 19.96 -2.43 18.53
N GLU A 133 20.77 -2.41 17.48
CA GLU A 133 21.50 -3.58 17.03
C GLU A 133 22.29 -4.25 18.16
N HIS A 134 22.39 -5.58 18.13
CA HIS A 134 22.96 -6.43 19.19
C HIS A 134 22.18 -6.49 20.50
N GLN A 135 21.14 -5.67 20.69
CA GLN A 135 20.28 -5.76 21.87
C GLN A 135 19.40 -7.01 21.79
N VAL A 136 19.14 -7.60 22.96
CA VAL A 136 18.25 -8.75 23.13
C VAL A 136 17.17 -8.35 24.13
N GLU A 137 15.91 -8.48 23.73
CA GLU A 137 14.75 -8.23 24.58
C GLU A 137 13.84 -9.45 24.66
N ARG A 138 13.10 -9.59 25.77
CA ARG A 138 12.18 -10.71 25.98
C ARG A 138 10.74 -10.22 26.08
N PHE A 139 9.87 -10.80 25.26
CA PHE A 139 8.43 -10.55 25.27
C PHE A 139 7.71 -11.90 25.45
N GLY A 140 7.32 -12.21 26.68
CA GLY A 140 6.71 -13.51 26.99
C GLY A 140 7.61 -14.69 26.54
N PRO A 141 7.12 -15.60 25.66
CA PRO A 141 7.90 -16.74 25.18
C PRO A 141 8.87 -16.41 24.03
N PHE A 142 8.95 -15.15 23.60
CA PHE A 142 9.81 -14.70 22.51
C PHE A 142 11.03 -13.96 23.06
N GLU A 143 12.22 -14.38 22.65
CA GLU A 143 13.44 -13.59 22.80
C GLU A 143 13.82 -13.01 21.43
N CYS A 144 13.85 -11.69 21.33
CA CYS A 144 14.10 -10.95 20.11
C CYS A 144 15.49 -10.32 20.17
N GLU A 145 16.35 -10.66 19.23
CA GLU A 145 17.64 -10.02 19.03
C GLU A 145 17.63 -9.20 17.75
N PHE A 146 18.12 -7.96 17.82
CA PHE A 146 18.03 -7.01 16.71
C PHE A 146 19.36 -6.91 15.97
N VAL A 147 19.30 -6.81 14.64
CA VAL A 147 20.49 -6.75 13.77
C VAL A 147 20.38 -5.57 12.83
N ALA A 148 21.45 -4.78 12.69
CA ALA A 148 21.48 -3.66 11.76
C ALA A 148 21.38 -4.15 10.30
N VAL A 149 20.46 -3.54 9.56
CA VAL A 149 20.35 -3.70 8.10
C VAL A 149 20.30 -2.33 7.43
N ASN A 150 20.82 -2.24 6.20
CA ASN A 150 20.70 -1.08 5.35
C ASN A 150 19.39 -1.11 4.59
N HIS A 151 18.76 0.05 4.45
CA HIS A 151 17.60 0.21 3.60
C HIS A 151 17.55 1.64 3.04
N SER A 152 16.44 2.07 2.44
CA SER A 152 16.25 3.46 2.01
C SER A 152 15.87 4.42 3.15
N ILE A 153 15.60 3.90 4.34
CA ILE A 153 15.47 4.67 5.58
C ILE A 153 16.61 4.33 6.54
N PRO A 154 17.12 5.28 7.35
CA PRO A 154 18.06 4.96 8.41
C PRO A 154 17.44 4.04 9.47
N ASP A 155 18.31 3.43 10.28
CA ASP A 155 17.89 2.76 11.52
C ASP A 155 16.97 1.54 11.31
N ALA A 156 17.04 0.90 10.14
CA ALA A 156 16.36 -0.37 9.89
C ALA A 156 17.01 -1.53 10.65
N LEU A 157 16.15 -2.44 11.14
CA LEU A 157 16.54 -3.60 11.94
C LEU A 157 15.89 -4.88 11.40
N ALA A 158 16.70 -5.91 11.22
CA ALA A 158 16.21 -7.29 11.18
C ALA A 158 15.98 -7.79 12.61
N VAL A 159 15.09 -8.78 12.77
CA VAL A 159 14.79 -9.41 14.06
C VAL A 159 15.02 -10.91 14.01
N TYR A 160 15.84 -11.39 14.95
CA TYR A 160 16.06 -12.80 15.21
C TYR A 160 15.25 -13.24 16.42
N ILE A 161 14.26 -14.10 16.20
CA ILE A 161 13.28 -14.52 17.20
C ILE A 161 13.63 -15.93 17.66
N ARG A 162 13.99 -16.08 18.94
CA ARG A 162 14.16 -17.38 19.58
C ARG A 162 12.93 -17.76 20.36
N THR A 163 12.51 -19.00 20.18
CA THR A 163 11.41 -19.61 20.94
C THR A 163 11.79 -21.04 21.33
N LYS A 164 10.93 -21.69 22.11
CA LYS A 164 11.07 -23.13 22.40
C LYS A 164 10.95 -24.03 21.16
N ALA A 165 10.27 -23.56 20.10
CA ALA A 165 10.00 -24.34 18.90
C ALA A 165 11.12 -24.28 17.84
N GLY A 166 11.92 -23.21 17.88
CA GLY A 166 12.96 -22.93 16.90
C GLY A 166 13.31 -21.45 16.83
N LYS A 167 14.19 -21.14 15.88
CA LYS A 167 14.79 -19.80 15.68
C LYS A 167 14.44 -19.26 14.31
N VAL A 168 13.89 -18.04 14.29
CA VAL A 168 13.43 -17.37 13.06
C VAL A 168 14.26 -16.12 12.82
N LEU A 169 14.72 -15.91 11.59
CA LEU A 169 15.28 -14.62 11.17
C LEU A 169 14.31 -13.96 10.19
N HIS A 170 13.79 -12.79 10.55
CA HIS A 170 13.00 -11.93 9.68
C HIS A 170 13.83 -10.69 9.36
N THR A 171 14.16 -10.49 8.08
CA THR A 171 15.09 -9.42 7.68
C THR A 171 14.51 -8.02 7.83
N GLY A 172 13.19 -7.89 7.82
CA GLY A 172 12.57 -6.65 7.35
C GLY A 172 13.02 -6.36 5.92
N ASP A 173 12.89 -5.11 5.50
CA ASP A 173 13.40 -4.69 4.20
C ASP A 173 14.87 -4.31 4.30
N PHE A 174 15.66 -4.75 3.32
CA PHE A 174 17.09 -4.48 3.36
C PHE A 174 17.79 -4.54 2.01
N LYS A 175 18.96 -3.92 1.94
CA LYS A 175 20.01 -4.08 0.93
C LYS A 175 21.37 -4.29 1.61
N MET A 176 22.45 -4.45 0.85
CA MET A 176 23.82 -4.57 1.38
C MET A 176 24.73 -3.46 0.84
N ASP A 177 24.32 -2.20 0.98
CA ASP A 177 25.16 -1.06 0.59
C ASP A 177 26.45 -1.02 1.43
N GLN A 178 27.60 -1.15 0.77
CA GLN A 178 28.90 -1.15 1.43
C GLN A 178 29.46 0.26 1.67
N LEU A 179 28.82 1.29 1.12
CA LEU A 179 29.22 2.69 1.26
C LEU A 179 28.01 3.59 1.61
N PRO A 180 27.23 3.25 2.66
CA PRO A 180 26.04 4.00 3.03
C PRO A 180 26.41 5.38 3.58
N LEU A 181 25.50 6.35 3.44
CA LEU A 181 25.78 7.75 3.79
C LEU A 181 25.95 7.98 5.30
N ASP A 182 25.26 7.18 6.13
CA ASP A 182 25.34 7.21 7.58
C ASP A 182 26.46 6.32 8.15
N GLY A 183 27.15 5.54 7.31
CA GLY A 183 28.22 4.61 7.70
C GLY A 183 27.75 3.38 8.47
N ARG A 184 26.44 3.24 8.73
CA ARG A 184 25.84 2.04 9.33
C ARG A 184 25.68 1.03 8.20
N ILE A 185 26.25 -0.18 8.28
CA ILE A 185 26.14 -1.21 7.23
C ILE A 185 25.18 -2.33 7.65
N THR A 186 24.70 -3.13 6.70
CA THR A 186 24.10 -4.43 6.99
C THR A 186 25.14 -5.32 7.66
N ASP A 187 24.89 -5.74 8.90
CA ASP A 187 25.88 -6.44 9.71
C ASP A 187 25.97 -7.94 9.34
N LEU A 188 26.71 -8.21 8.27
CA LEU A 188 26.97 -9.58 7.82
C LEU A 188 27.77 -10.42 8.82
N ARG A 189 28.51 -9.79 9.75
CA ARG A 189 29.23 -10.53 10.81
C ARG A 189 28.24 -11.07 11.83
N HIS A 190 27.24 -10.26 12.17
CA HIS A 190 26.15 -10.67 13.04
C HIS A 190 25.28 -11.73 12.34
N PHE A 191 24.97 -11.58 11.05
CA PHE A 191 24.31 -12.64 10.27
C PHE A 191 25.11 -13.94 10.29
N ALA A 192 26.43 -13.90 10.14
CA ALA A 192 27.27 -15.10 10.23
C ALA A 192 27.21 -15.73 11.63
N ARG A 193 27.24 -14.95 12.71
CA ARG A 193 27.06 -15.44 14.08
C ARG A 193 25.70 -16.14 14.25
N LEU A 194 24.63 -15.59 13.66
CA LEU A 194 23.30 -16.19 13.67
C LEU A 194 23.22 -17.47 12.81
N GLY A 195 23.94 -17.50 11.69
CA GLY A 195 24.09 -18.70 10.86
C GLY A 195 24.77 -19.85 11.60
N GLU A 196 25.86 -19.56 12.33
CA GLU A 196 26.55 -20.54 13.19
C GLU A 196 25.68 -20.99 14.37
N GLU A 197 24.89 -20.08 14.94
CA GLU A 197 23.89 -20.43 15.94
C GLU A 197 22.79 -21.33 15.34
N GLY A 198 22.40 -21.07 14.09
CA GLY A 198 21.47 -21.82 13.27
C GLY A 198 20.12 -21.11 13.08
N VAL A 199 19.65 -21.02 11.84
CA VAL A 199 18.36 -20.44 11.47
C VAL A 199 17.39 -21.55 11.04
N ASP A 200 16.32 -21.76 11.79
CA ASP A 200 15.33 -22.80 11.47
C ASP A 200 14.34 -22.33 10.40
N LEU A 201 13.93 -21.06 10.44
CA LEU A 201 13.09 -20.44 9.41
C LEU A 201 13.62 -19.05 9.05
N PHE A 202 13.83 -18.79 7.76
CA PHE A 202 14.30 -17.51 7.25
C PHE A 202 13.20 -16.83 6.43
N LEU A 203 12.90 -15.57 6.76
CA LEU A 203 11.94 -14.72 6.07
C LEU A 203 12.68 -13.52 5.42
N PRO A 204 13.20 -13.69 4.19
CA PRO A 204 13.88 -12.62 3.46
C PRO A 204 12.91 -11.70 2.70
N ASP A 205 13.25 -10.41 2.64
CA ASP A 205 12.75 -9.47 1.63
C ASP A 205 13.03 -10.00 0.22
N SER A 206 11.98 -10.09 -0.59
CA SER A 206 12.03 -10.68 -1.93
C SER A 206 11.91 -9.66 -3.06
N THR A 207 11.68 -8.38 -2.75
CA THR A 207 11.27 -7.33 -3.70
C THR A 207 12.13 -7.27 -4.97
N ASN A 208 13.44 -7.45 -4.83
CA ASN A 208 14.39 -7.40 -5.94
C ASN A 208 15.01 -8.77 -6.26
N ALA A 209 14.39 -9.89 -5.87
CA ALA A 209 14.92 -11.23 -6.12
C ALA A 209 15.06 -11.57 -7.62
N GLU A 210 14.28 -10.93 -8.50
CA GLU A 210 14.43 -11.07 -9.96
C GLU A 210 15.52 -10.16 -10.56
N VAL A 211 16.05 -9.22 -9.78
CA VAL A 211 17.07 -8.28 -10.25
C VAL A 211 18.45 -8.93 -10.10
N PRO A 212 19.17 -9.22 -11.18
CA PRO A 212 20.47 -9.87 -11.09
C PRO A 212 21.54 -8.92 -10.53
N GLY A 213 22.61 -9.50 -9.97
CA GLY A 213 23.75 -8.74 -9.49
C GLY A 213 23.48 -8.06 -8.14
N PHE A 214 23.95 -6.82 -8.00
CA PHE A 214 23.96 -6.09 -6.72
C PHE A 214 23.28 -4.74 -6.88
N THR A 215 22.54 -4.33 -5.85
CA THR A 215 22.00 -2.98 -5.78
C THR A 215 23.16 -1.96 -5.71
N PRO A 216 23.15 -0.90 -6.55
CA PRO A 216 24.20 0.13 -6.50
C PRO A 216 24.28 0.82 -5.14
N THR A 217 25.39 1.51 -4.84
CA THR A 217 25.50 2.28 -3.60
C THR A 217 24.75 3.62 -3.67
N GLU A 218 24.13 4.03 -2.56
CA GLU A 218 23.43 5.30 -2.40
C GLU A 218 24.35 6.50 -2.65
N LYS A 219 25.65 6.36 -2.31
CA LYS A 219 26.66 7.42 -2.47
C LYS A 219 26.81 7.91 -3.91
N HIS A 220 26.52 7.05 -4.90
CA HIS A 220 26.59 7.43 -6.31
C HIS A 220 25.50 8.40 -6.76
N ILE A 221 24.42 8.58 -5.99
CA ILE A 221 23.31 9.47 -6.34
C ILE A 221 23.67 10.95 -6.13
N GLY A 222 24.45 11.28 -5.11
CA GLY A 222 24.84 12.66 -4.80
C GLY A 222 25.43 13.42 -6.01
N PRO A 223 26.47 12.89 -6.69
CA PRO A 223 27.03 13.52 -7.89
C PRO A 223 26.03 13.70 -9.04
N VAL A 224 25.10 12.75 -9.21
CA VAL A 224 24.07 12.83 -10.26
C VAL A 224 23.08 13.95 -9.95
N LEU A 225 22.60 14.05 -8.70
CA LEU A 225 21.73 15.15 -8.27
C LEU A 225 22.44 16.50 -8.41
N SER A 226 23.72 16.59 -8.01
CA SER A 226 24.50 17.82 -8.15
C SER A 226 24.65 18.28 -9.61
N ASN A 227 24.80 17.33 -10.55
CA ASN A 227 24.79 17.64 -12.00
C ASN A 227 23.43 18.15 -12.47
N VAL A 228 22.33 17.49 -12.07
CA VAL A 228 20.97 17.96 -12.40
C VAL A 228 20.75 19.38 -11.87
N PHE A 229 21.24 19.69 -10.67
CA PHE A 229 21.09 21.01 -10.06
C PHE A 229 21.93 22.09 -10.74
N ARG A 230 23.08 21.71 -11.30
CA ARG A 230 23.92 22.58 -12.13
C ARG A 230 23.23 22.92 -13.45
N ASP A 231 22.62 21.93 -14.10
CA ASP A 231 22.10 22.07 -15.46
C ASP A 231 20.70 22.69 -15.51
N ALA A 232 19.95 22.64 -14.41
CA ALA A 232 18.61 23.24 -14.32
C ALA A 232 18.67 24.78 -14.32
N SER A 233 17.96 25.43 -15.25
CA SER A 233 17.87 26.90 -15.34
C SER A 233 16.71 27.52 -14.54
N GLY A 234 15.74 26.70 -14.13
CA GLY A 234 14.55 27.12 -13.37
C GLY A 234 14.47 26.47 -11.99
N ARG A 235 13.24 26.35 -11.47
CA ARG A 235 12.98 25.65 -10.20
C ARG A 235 13.26 24.17 -10.37
N ILE A 236 13.67 23.54 -9.28
CA ILE A 236 13.84 22.09 -9.22
C ILE A 236 12.80 21.53 -8.26
N ILE A 237 12.03 20.55 -8.69
CA ILE A 237 11.07 19.83 -7.86
C ILE A 237 11.58 18.41 -7.71
N VAL A 238 11.98 18.01 -6.49
CA VAL A 238 12.46 16.66 -6.21
C VAL A 238 11.38 15.91 -5.45
N ALA A 239 10.85 14.83 -6.03
CA ALA A 239 9.86 13.97 -5.37
C ALA A 239 10.52 12.69 -4.85
N SER A 240 10.27 12.36 -3.58
CA SER A 240 10.71 11.09 -2.97
C SER A 240 9.77 10.70 -1.81
N PHE A 241 10.01 9.54 -1.21
CA PHE A 241 9.34 9.14 0.02
C PHE A 241 9.72 10.08 1.16
N SER A 242 8.74 10.47 1.99
CA SER A 242 9.00 11.32 3.17
C SER A 242 9.81 10.63 4.27
N SER A 243 10.05 9.34 4.15
CA SER A 243 10.92 8.54 5.02
C SER A 243 12.38 8.46 4.52
N HIS A 244 12.68 8.83 3.28
CA HIS A 244 13.99 8.62 2.68
C HIS A 244 14.99 9.73 3.09
N VAL A 245 15.40 9.73 4.36
CA VAL A 245 16.26 10.78 4.97
C VAL A 245 17.56 10.96 4.20
N HIS A 246 18.21 9.87 3.78
CA HIS A 246 19.45 9.90 2.99
C HIS A 246 19.28 10.67 1.67
N ARG A 247 18.14 10.52 0.99
CA ARG A 247 17.86 11.26 -0.25
C ARG A 247 17.69 12.74 0.02
N VAL A 248 16.97 13.10 1.09
CA VAL A 248 16.79 14.50 1.48
C VAL A 248 18.12 15.14 1.87
N GLN A 249 19.00 14.42 2.57
CA GLN A 249 20.37 14.89 2.84
C GLN A 249 21.12 15.22 1.56
N GLN A 250 21.12 14.32 0.58
CA GLN A 250 21.78 14.55 -0.72
C GLN A 250 21.20 15.76 -1.47
N VAL A 251 19.89 15.98 -1.38
CA VAL A 251 19.22 17.15 -1.96
C VAL A 251 19.66 18.44 -1.26
N LEU A 252 19.73 18.43 0.07
CA LEU A 252 20.22 19.57 0.86
C LEU A 252 21.68 19.89 0.54
N ASP A 253 22.53 18.86 0.45
CA ASP A 253 23.95 19.01 0.14
C ASP A 253 24.16 19.56 -1.27
N ALA A 254 23.44 19.03 -2.27
CA ALA A 254 23.48 19.53 -3.64
C ALA A 254 22.95 20.96 -3.74
N ALA A 255 21.90 21.31 -3.00
CA ALA A 255 21.39 22.68 -2.93
C ALA A 255 22.43 23.63 -2.32
N ALA A 256 23.07 23.22 -1.22
CA ALA A 256 24.13 23.98 -0.57
C ALA A 256 25.31 24.25 -1.51
N GLU A 257 25.78 23.21 -2.21
CA GLU A 257 26.87 23.31 -3.20
C GLU A 257 26.54 24.30 -4.32
N ARG A 258 25.27 24.34 -4.76
CA ARG A 258 24.81 25.15 -5.89
C ARG A 258 24.20 26.49 -5.49
N GLY A 259 24.27 26.86 -4.21
CA GLY A 259 23.71 28.12 -3.71
C GLY A 259 22.19 28.23 -3.80
N ARG A 260 21.48 27.10 -3.86
CA ARG A 260 20.01 27.03 -3.88
C ARG A 260 19.43 26.88 -2.47
N LYS A 261 18.18 27.30 -2.31
CA LYS A 261 17.37 27.11 -1.10
C LYS A 261 16.43 25.92 -1.28
N VAL A 262 16.25 25.16 -0.22
CA VAL A 262 15.34 24.02 -0.18
C VAL A 262 14.07 24.39 0.59
N VAL A 263 12.93 23.98 0.05
CA VAL A 263 11.63 24.05 0.70
C VAL A 263 11.04 22.65 0.77
N LEU A 264 10.58 22.24 1.96
CA LEU A 264 9.87 20.97 2.12
C LEU A 264 8.38 21.17 1.82
N VAL A 265 7.83 20.31 0.95
CA VAL A 265 6.43 20.38 0.53
C VAL A 265 5.71 19.08 0.86
N GLY A 266 4.66 19.19 1.66
CA GLY A 266 3.86 18.05 2.14
C GLY A 266 4.03 17.81 3.64
N ARG A 267 2.92 17.48 4.30
CA ARG A 267 2.86 17.37 5.77
C ARG A 267 3.82 16.31 6.31
N SER A 268 3.84 15.12 5.70
CA SER A 268 4.73 14.03 6.12
C SER A 268 6.21 14.37 5.87
N MET A 269 6.55 15.03 4.76
CA MET A 269 7.92 15.46 4.46
C MET A 269 8.43 16.43 5.53
N VAL A 270 7.67 17.49 5.85
CA VAL A 270 8.04 18.46 6.89
C VAL A 270 8.19 17.79 8.25
N ARG A 271 7.22 16.97 8.65
CA ARG A 271 7.19 16.29 9.94
C ARG A 271 8.38 15.34 10.10
N ASN A 272 8.57 14.44 9.14
CA ASN A 272 9.60 13.40 9.22
C ASN A 272 11.01 14.00 9.19
N MET A 273 11.25 15.02 8.36
CA MET A 273 12.57 15.68 8.32
C MET A 273 12.86 16.48 9.59
N THR A 274 11.84 17.09 10.20
CA THR A 274 11.99 17.75 11.51
C THR A 274 12.38 16.75 12.60
N ILE A 275 11.79 15.55 12.58
CA ILE A 275 12.14 14.46 13.51
C ILE A 275 13.57 13.99 13.25
N ALA A 276 13.91 13.71 11.99
CA ALA A 276 15.23 13.26 11.58
C ALA A 276 16.34 14.27 11.95
N GLU A 277 16.08 15.57 11.79
CA GLU A 277 17.01 16.63 12.19
C GLU A 277 17.22 16.65 13.71
N LYS A 278 16.14 16.62 14.49
CA LYS A 278 16.21 16.63 15.97
C LYS A 278 16.97 15.44 16.54
N LEU A 279 16.83 14.28 15.91
CA LEU A 279 17.51 13.04 16.31
C LEU A 279 18.91 12.90 15.70
N GLY A 280 19.32 13.81 14.81
CA GLY A 280 20.66 13.82 14.21
C GLY A 280 20.84 12.95 12.96
N TYR A 281 19.77 12.35 12.42
CA TYR A 281 19.79 11.61 11.15
C TYR A 281 19.84 12.53 9.92
N LEU A 282 19.40 13.78 10.05
CA LEU A 282 19.46 14.79 9.00
C LEU A 282 20.32 15.97 9.46
N LYS A 283 21.30 16.37 8.66
CA LYS A 283 22.14 17.55 8.89
C LYS A 283 21.77 18.62 7.89
N VAL A 284 21.05 19.64 8.36
CA VAL A 284 20.63 20.75 7.51
C VAL A 284 21.76 21.79 7.42
N PRO A 285 22.32 22.06 6.22
CA PRO A 285 23.36 23.08 6.09
C PRO A 285 22.79 24.48 6.37
N ALA A 286 23.62 25.35 6.95
CA ALA A 286 23.20 26.68 7.34
C ALA A 286 22.65 27.48 6.15
N ASN A 287 21.54 28.19 6.37
CA ASN A 287 20.87 29.02 5.38
C ASN A 287 20.39 28.27 4.12
N VAL A 288 20.26 26.95 4.11
CA VAL A 288 19.74 26.20 2.95
C VAL A 288 18.24 26.00 3.02
N LEU A 289 17.71 25.58 4.18
CA LEU A 289 16.28 25.34 4.35
C LEU A 289 15.52 26.64 4.60
N VAL A 290 14.42 26.87 3.87
CA VAL A 290 13.56 28.06 4.02
C VAL A 290 12.08 27.68 4.13
N ASP A 291 11.28 28.55 4.77
CA ASP A 291 9.83 28.36 4.90
C ASP A 291 9.15 28.48 3.53
N LEU A 292 8.20 27.59 3.25
CA LEU A 292 7.39 27.62 2.02
C LEU A 292 6.71 28.97 1.78
N LYS A 293 6.35 29.72 2.84
CA LYS A 293 5.75 31.07 2.72
C LYS A 293 6.70 32.11 2.14
N LYS A 294 8.01 31.85 2.16
CA LYS A 294 9.05 32.74 1.63
C LYS A 294 9.56 32.29 0.26
N VAL A 295 8.93 31.28 -0.35
CA VAL A 295 9.40 30.73 -1.62
C VAL A 295 9.40 31.78 -2.74
N ASP A 296 8.41 32.67 -2.73
CA ASP A 296 8.23 33.74 -3.71
C ASP A 296 9.24 34.90 -3.53
N ASP A 297 10.01 34.92 -2.42
CA ASP A 297 11.07 35.91 -2.18
C ASP A 297 12.37 35.60 -2.98
N TYR A 298 12.44 34.42 -3.60
CA TYR A 298 13.63 33.94 -4.30
C TYR A 298 13.40 33.82 -5.81
N ARG A 299 14.49 33.91 -6.58
CA ARG A 299 14.45 33.66 -8.01
C ARG A 299 14.18 32.16 -8.28
N PRO A 300 13.51 31.81 -9.39
CA PRO A 300 13.21 30.41 -9.74
C PRO A 300 14.43 29.47 -9.70
N ASP A 301 15.56 29.91 -10.24
CA ASP A 301 16.84 29.17 -10.28
C ASP A 301 17.54 29.04 -8.90
N GLN A 302 17.00 29.69 -7.87
CA GLN A 302 17.47 29.57 -6.50
C GLN A 302 16.64 28.60 -5.67
N ILE A 303 15.55 28.04 -6.20
CA ILE A 303 14.61 27.21 -5.42
C ILE A 303 14.69 25.73 -5.80
N VAL A 304 14.69 24.89 -4.77
CA VAL A 304 14.49 23.45 -4.81
C VAL A 304 13.30 23.10 -3.90
N MET A 305 12.30 22.41 -4.43
CA MET A 305 11.15 21.93 -3.69
C MET A 305 11.28 20.43 -3.46
N MET A 306 11.46 19.99 -2.23
CA MET A 306 11.49 18.58 -1.85
C MET A 306 10.08 18.14 -1.45
N CYS A 307 9.42 17.31 -2.26
CA CYS A 307 8.01 16.98 -2.08
C CYS A 307 7.71 15.47 -2.02
N THR A 308 6.50 15.13 -1.57
CA THR A 308 5.94 13.77 -1.67
C THR A 308 5.28 13.54 -3.03
N GLY A 309 4.87 12.30 -3.31
CA GLY A 309 4.09 11.94 -4.49
C GLY A 309 4.89 11.25 -5.58
N SER A 310 5.95 10.56 -5.21
CA SER A 310 6.85 9.92 -6.17
C SER A 310 6.31 8.57 -6.67
N GLN A 311 5.21 8.05 -6.11
CA GLN A 311 4.55 6.80 -6.52
C GLN A 311 3.24 7.02 -7.28
N GLY A 312 2.86 8.25 -7.60
CA GLY A 312 1.57 8.46 -8.25
C GLY A 312 0.40 8.71 -7.29
N GLU A 313 0.66 8.85 -5.99
CA GLU A 313 -0.39 8.89 -4.98
C GLU A 313 -1.30 10.12 -5.21
N PRO A 314 -2.62 9.96 -5.46
CA PRO A 314 -3.46 11.05 -5.95
C PRO A 314 -3.45 12.31 -5.08
N MET A 315 -3.39 12.13 -3.76
CA MET A 315 -3.45 13.23 -2.78
C MET A 315 -2.08 13.83 -2.42
N ALA A 316 -0.99 13.28 -2.96
CA ALA A 316 0.35 13.75 -2.66
C ALA A 316 0.70 15.06 -3.40
N ALA A 317 1.76 15.71 -2.94
CA ALA A 317 2.12 17.06 -3.39
C ALA A 317 2.38 17.10 -4.91
N LEU A 318 3.22 16.20 -5.43
CA LEU A 318 3.56 16.17 -6.85
C LEU A 318 2.34 15.90 -7.75
N SER A 319 1.51 14.92 -7.40
CA SER A 319 0.30 14.56 -8.16
C SER A 319 -0.67 15.73 -8.27
N ARG A 320 -0.88 16.44 -7.16
CA ARG A 320 -1.71 17.65 -7.14
C ARG A 320 -1.09 18.79 -7.96
N MET A 321 0.23 18.95 -7.96
CA MET A 321 0.91 19.93 -8.82
C MET A 321 0.74 19.58 -10.31
N ALA A 322 0.90 18.30 -10.66
CA ALA A 322 0.74 17.81 -12.03
C ALA A 322 -0.69 17.96 -12.58
N ASN A 323 -1.69 17.88 -11.70
CA ASN A 323 -3.10 18.06 -12.04
C ASN A 323 -3.59 19.53 -11.95
N GLY A 324 -2.76 20.46 -11.45
CA GLY A 324 -3.13 21.85 -11.23
C GLY A 324 -3.95 22.11 -9.95
N ASP A 325 -4.16 21.08 -9.12
CA ASP A 325 -4.94 21.11 -7.88
C ASP A 325 -4.10 21.47 -6.63
N HIS A 326 -2.95 22.09 -6.82
CA HIS A 326 -2.04 22.50 -5.76
C HIS A 326 -1.79 24.01 -5.78
N LYS A 327 -1.43 24.60 -4.62
CA LYS A 327 -1.11 26.04 -4.55
C LYS A 327 0.11 26.40 -5.39
N ILE A 328 1.09 25.50 -5.41
CA ILE A 328 2.26 25.56 -6.29
C ILE A 328 1.86 24.96 -7.63
N GLN A 329 2.09 25.69 -8.70
CA GLN A 329 1.82 25.28 -10.07
C GLN A 329 3.14 24.97 -10.78
N ILE A 330 3.15 23.94 -11.62
CA ILE A 330 4.30 23.63 -12.48
C ILE A 330 4.33 24.62 -13.63
N GLU A 331 5.53 25.15 -13.91
CA GLU A 331 5.75 26.13 -14.98
C GLU A 331 6.66 25.53 -16.07
N PRO A 332 6.50 25.96 -17.33
CA PRO A 332 7.40 25.57 -18.41
C PRO A 332 8.87 25.86 -18.05
N GLY A 333 9.73 24.87 -18.22
CA GLY A 333 11.17 24.96 -17.89
C GLY A 333 11.55 24.51 -16.49
N ASP A 334 10.58 24.23 -15.61
CA ASP A 334 10.85 23.55 -14.34
C ASP A 334 11.53 22.20 -14.57
N THR A 335 12.41 21.80 -13.65
CA THR A 335 13.02 20.46 -13.66
C THR A 335 12.41 19.62 -12.56
N VAL A 336 11.76 18.51 -12.90
CA VAL A 336 11.16 17.58 -11.94
C VAL A 336 12.00 16.32 -11.85
N VAL A 337 12.51 16.00 -10.66
CA VAL A 337 13.31 14.81 -10.38
C VAL A 337 12.47 13.81 -9.59
N LEU A 338 12.16 12.67 -10.21
CA LEU A 338 11.57 11.52 -9.53
C LEU A 338 12.68 10.70 -8.87
N ALA A 339 12.95 11.03 -7.61
CA ALA A 339 14.02 10.48 -6.78
C ALA A 339 13.53 9.26 -5.97
N SER A 340 12.83 8.32 -6.61
CA SER A 340 12.40 7.04 -6.03
C SER A 340 12.35 5.92 -7.07
N SER A 341 12.28 4.67 -6.61
CA SER A 341 11.95 3.50 -7.42
C SER A 341 10.47 3.55 -7.78
N LEU A 342 10.09 2.79 -8.79
CA LEU A 342 8.70 2.37 -8.93
C LEU A 342 8.49 1.23 -7.94
N ILE A 343 7.52 1.36 -7.04
CA ILE A 343 7.00 0.20 -6.31
C ILE A 343 6.20 -0.63 -7.33
N PRO A 344 6.43 -1.95 -7.43
CA PRO A 344 5.63 -2.83 -8.26
C PRO A 344 4.13 -2.63 -8.04
N GLY A 345 3.38 -2.41 -9.12
CA GLY A 345 1.94 -2.10 -9.11
C GLY A 345 1.62 -0.61 -9.33
N ASN A 346 2.56 0.30 -9.06
CA ASN A 346 2.33 1.75 -9.16
C ASN A 346 2.81 2.36 -10.50
N GLU A 347 3.31 1.55 -11.44
CA GLU A 347 3.94 2.02 -12.66
C GLU A 347 3.01 2.93 -13.48
N THR A 348 1.75 2.52 -13.65
CA THR A 348 0.76 3.27 -14.43
C THR A 348 0.51 4.66 -13.85
N SER A 349 0.37 4.75 -12.52
CA SER A 349 0.14 6.01 -11.82
C SER A 349 1.33 6.96 -11.94
N VAL A 350 2.56 6.44 -11.81
CA VAL A 350 3.77 7.25 -11.99
C VAL A 350 3.92 7.73 -13.43
N PHE A 351 3.71 6.87 -14.43
CA PHE A 351 3.80 7.28 -15.84
C PHE A 351 2.74 8.32 -16.21
N ARG A 352 1.55 8.26 -15.62
CA ARG A 352 0.52 9.30 -15.79
C ARG A 352 0.99 10.66 -15.28
N ILE A 353 1.63 10.70 -14.11
CA ILE A 353 2.23 11.93 -13.57
C ILE A 353 3.35 12.43 -14.47
N ILE A 354 4.26 11.56 -14.91
CA ILE A 354 5.34 11.94 -15.84
C ILE A 354 4.76 12.60 -17.08
N ASN A 355 3.74 11.99 -17.70
CA ASN A 355 3.08 12.53 -18.88
C ASN A 355 2.40 13.88 -18.61
N ALA A 356 1.73 14.04 -17.47
CA ALA A 356 1.09 15.30 -17.08
C ALA A 356 2.13 16.42 -16.87
N LEU A 357 3.24 16.14 -16.18
CA LEU A 357 4.33 17.09 -15.96
C LEU A 357 5.00 17.51 -17.28
N MET A 358 5.28 16.55 -18.17
CA MET A 358 5.84 16.83 -19.49
C MET A 358 4.88 17.66 -20.34
N LYS A 359 3.57 17.41 -20.26
CA LYS A 359 2.54 18.19 -20.95
C LYS A 359 2.50 19.65 -20.46
N LEU A 360 2.85 19.90 -19.20
CA LEU A 360 2.99 21.25 -18.62
C LEU A 360 4.33 21.93 -19.01
N GLY A 361 5.20 21.25 -19.76
CA GLY A 361 6.48 21.79 -20.22
C GLY A 361 7.63 21.63 -19.21
N ALA A 362 7.49 20.74 -18.24
CA ALA A 362 8.57 20.42 -17.31
C ALA A 362 9.58 19.42 -17.89
N ASN A 363 10.86 19.60 -17.53
CA ASN A 363 11.93 18.66 -17.80
C ASN A 363 11.93 17.55 -16.73
N VAL A 364 11.48 16.34 -17.10
CA VAL A 364 11.34 15.23 -16.13
C VAL A 364 12.57 14.33 -16.13
N VAL A 365 13.22 14.22 -14.98
CA VAL A 365 14.38 13.34 -14.72
C VAL A 365 13.91 12.17 -13.85
N HIS A 366 14.12 10.94 -14.32
CA HIS A 366 13.69 9.72 -13.64
C HIS A 366 14.67 8.57 -13.89
N LYS A 367 14.49 7.44 -13.19
CA LYS A 367 15.39 6.26 -13.29
C LYS A 367 15.69 5.80 -14.72
N GLY A 368 14.75 5.99 -15.66
CA GLY A 368 14.89 5.56 -17.05
C GLY A 368 15.85 6.42 -17.89
N ASN A 369 16.07 7.68 -17.51
CA ASN A 369 16.93 8.61 -18.25
C ASN A 369 18.15 9.11 -17.45
N ALA A 370 18.14 8.97 -16.12
CA ALA A 370 19.26 9.31 -15.26
C ALA A 370 19.33 8.41 -14.03
N LYS A 371 20.53 8.19 -13.50
CA LYS A 371 20.76 7.45 -12.26
C LYS A 371 20.48 8.32 -11.03
N VAL A 372 19.21 8.74 -10.86
CA VAL A 372 18.73 9.59 -9.75
C VAL A 372 18.10 8.79 -8.61
N HIS A 373 18.16 7.46 -8.66
CA HIS A 373 17.64 6.59 -7.63
C HIS A 373 18.37 5.24 -7.61
N VAL A 374 18.49 4.68 -6.40
CA VAL A 374 18.93 3.32 -6.10
C VAL A 374 17.88 2.67 -5.19
N SER A 375 17.55 1.41 -5.46
CA SER A 375 16.56 0.68 -4.66
C SER A 375 16.97 0.56 -3.19
N GLY A 376 15.98 0.43 -2.31
CA GLY A 376 16.19 0.08 -0.91
C GLY A 376 16.42 -1.42 -0.68
N HIS A 377 16.15 -2.27 -1.68
CA HIS A 377 16.03 -3.72 -1.51
C HIS A 377 17.19 -4.50 -2.15
N ALA A 378 17.54 -5.64 -1.57
CA ALA A 378 18.63 -6.52 -1.97
C ALA A 378 18.33 -7.19 -3.32
N ALA A 379 19.24 -7.05 -4.26
CA ALA A 379 19.20 -7.79 -5.52
C ALA A 379 19.54 -9.27 -5.31
N ALA A 380 19.30 -10.12 -6.32
CA ALA A 380 19.55 -11.56 -6.28
C ALA A 380 20.97 -11.91 -5.79
N GLY A 381 21.98 -11.17 -6.26
CA GLY A 381 23.37 -11.38 -5.85
C GLY A 381 23.61 -11.11 -4.37
N GLU A 382 22.96 -10.09 -3.78
CA GLU A 382 23.04 -9.81 -2.34
C GLU A 382 22.30 -10.88 -1.53
N LEU A 383 21.12 -11.32 -1.98
CA LEU A 383 20.35 -12.40 -1.34
C LEU A 383 21.13 -13.71 -1.28
N LEU A 384 21.91 -14.05 -2.33
CA LEU A 384 22.79 -15.22 -2.33
C LEU A 384 23.84 -15.17 -1.20
N TYR A 385 24.34 -13.99 -0.81
CA TYR A 385 25.24 -13.89 0.36
C TYR A 385 24.48 -14.23 1.63
N CYS A 386 23.28 -13.69 1.83
CA CYS A 386 22.44 -14.01 2.99
C CYS A 386 22.22 -15.52 3.10
N TYR A 387 21.76 -16.17 2.04
CA TYR A 387 21.49 -17.61 2.05
C TYR A 387 22.75 -18.43 2.38
N ASN A 388 23.89 -18.12 1.78
CA ASN A 388 25.14 -18.85 2.02
C ASN A 388 25.75 -18.60 3.40
N ILE A 389 25.57 -17.42 3.98
CA ILE A 389 26.02 -17.07 5.33
C ILE A 389 25.13 -17.74 6.38
N LEU A 390 23.80 -17.69 6.19
CA LEU A 390 22.84 -18.14 7.19
C LEU A 390 22.57 -19.64 7.15
N LYS A 391 22.67 -20.27 5.96
CA LYS A 391 22.36 -21.68 5.69
C LYS A 391 21.05 -22.14 6.38
N PRO A 392 19.91 -21.46 6.09
CA PRO A 392 18.68 -21.71 6.80
C PRO A 392 18.13 -23.11 6.51
N LYS A 393 17.46 -23.72 7.49
CA LYS A 393 16.81 -25.03 7.29
C LYS A 393 15.58 -24.91 6.41
N ASN A 394 14.75 -23.89 6.65
CA ASN A 394 13.54 -23.59 5.88
C ASN A 394 13.54 -22.10 5.49
N VAL A 395 12.90 -21.79 4.37
CA VAL A 395 12.78 -20.43 3.85
C VAL A 395 11.32 -20.17 3.53
N MET A 396 10.80 -19.03 3.99
CA MET A 396 9.50 -18.50 3.60
C MET A 396 9.73 -17.09 3.06
N PRO A 397 9.88 -16.92 1.73
CA PRO A 397 10.04 -15.60 1.13
C PRO A 397 8.90 -14.65 1.52
N VAL A 398 9.21 -13.40 1.84
CA VAL A 398 8.24 -12.36 2.20
C VAL A 398 8.52 -11.06 1.45
N HIS A 399 7.61 -10.10 1.56
CA HIS A 399 7.67 -8.78 0.94
C HIS A 399 7.87 -8.86 -0.59
N GLY A 400 6.77 -9.08 -1.30
CA GLY A 400 6.80 -9.22 -2.75
C GLY A 400 5.54 -9.81 -3.39
N GLU A 401 5.27 -9.39 -4.63
CA GLU A 401 4.37 -10.11 -5.56
C GLU A 401 4.80 -11.58 -5.79
N VAL A 402 3.89 -12.40 -6.29
CA VAL A 402 4.09 -13.84 -6.57
C VAL A 402 5.42 -14.13 -7.28
N ARG A 403 5.76 -13.36 -8.32
CA ARG A 403 7.00 -13.54 -9.09
C ARG A 403 8.28 -13.34 -8.25
N HIS A 404 8.25 -12.38 -7.33
CA HIS A 404 9.36 -12.08 -6.42
C HIS A 404 9.54 -13.21 -5.40
N LEU A 405 8.44 -13.70 -4.82
CA LEU A 405 8.46 -14.80 -3.85
C LEU A 405 9.02 -16.08 -4.48
N ILE A 406 8.59 -16.40 -5.71
CA ILE A 406 9.13 -17.53 -6.49
C ILE A 406 10.63 -17.34 -6.72
N ALA A 407 11.06 -16.18 -7.24
CA ALA A 407 12.48 -15.92 -7.52
C ALA A 407 13.35 -16.03 -6.26
N SER A 408 12.89 -15.50 -5.13
CA SER A 408 13.59 -15.63 -3.84
C SER A 408 13.69 -17.09 -3.38
N GLY A 409 12.61 -17.88 -3.56
CA GLY A 409 12.62 -19.31 -3.31
C GLY A 409 13.56 -20.09 -4.23
N ASP A 410 13.66 -19.71 -5.50
CA ASP A 410 14.58 -20.31 -6.47
C ASP A 410 16.04 -20.05 -6.07
N LEU A 411 16.38 -18.81 -5.65
CA LEU A 411 17.70 -18.48 -5.11
C LEU A 411 18.04 -19.32 -3.86
N ALA A 412 17.06 -19.54 -2.97
CA ALA A 412 17.26 -20.41 -1.81
C ALA A 412 17.62 -21.85 -2.25
N MET A 413 16.91 -22.40 -3.23
CA MET A 413 17.19 -23.74 -3.76
C MET A 413 18.57 -23.83 -4.43
N GLU A 414 18.99 -22.80 -5.17
CA GLU A 414 20.31 -22.74 -5.78
C GLU A 414 21.45 -22.78 -4.76
N THR A 415 21.23 -22.25 -3.56
CA THR A 415 22.21 -22.30 -2.45
C THR A 415 22.17 -23.60 -1.64
N GLY A 416 21.29 -24.54 -2.00
CA GLY A 416 21.22 -25.87 -1.41
C GLY A 416 20.09 -26.10 -0.41
N VAL A 417 19.18 -25.13 -0.21
CA VAL A 417 17.95 -25.38 0.58
C VAL A 417 17.08 -26.40 -0.17
N PRO A 418 16.69 -27.53 0.45
CA PRO A 418 15.84 -28.50 -0.22
C PRO A 418 14.51 -27.88 -0.65
N LYS A 419 14.03 -28.17 -1.86
CA LYS A 419 12.75 -27.65 -2.39
C LYS A 419 11.57 -27.79 -1.43
N LYS A 420 11.49 -28.92 -0.72
CA LYS A 420 10.42 -29.19 0.28
C LYS A 420 10.47 -28.27 1.53
N ASN A 421 11.58 -27.57 1.74
CA ASN A 421 11.79 -26.63 2.84
C ASN A 421 11.67 -25.16 2.36
N VAL A 422 11.35 -24.92 1.09
CA VAL A 422 11.02 -23.60 0.55
C VAL A 422 9.51 -23.46 0.52
N LEU A 423 8.98 -22.60 1.38
CA LEU A 423 7.56 -22.39 1.62
C LEU A 423 7.11 -21.15 0.85
N LEU A 424 6.52 -21.35 -0.32
CA LEU A 424 5.85 -20.28 -1.07
C LEU A 424 4.45 -20.12 -0.50
N CYS A 425 4.18 -18.96 0.10
CA CYS A 425 2.96 -18.69 0.86
C CYS A 425 2.26 -17.43 0.34
N GLU A 426 0.97 -17.33 0.62
CA GLU A 426 0.16 -16.11 0.41
C GLU A 426 -0.25 -15.53 1.77
N SER A 427 -0.70 -14.27 1.78
CA SER A 427 -1.26 -13.66 2.99
C SER A 427 -2.46 -14.49 3.48
N GLY A 428 -2.47 -14.88 4.76
CA GLY A 428 -3.42 -15.82 5.35
C GLY A 428 -2.91 -17.27 5.46
N THR A 429 -1.84 -17.64 4.74
CA THR A 429 -1.24 -18.98 4.85
C THR A 429 -0.68 -19.19 6.26
N VAL A 430 -0.91 -20.35 6.85
CA VAL A 430 -0.48 -20.68 8.21
C VAL A 430 0.66 -21.69 8.18
N VAL A 431 1.82 -21.30 8.73
CA VAL A 431 3.01 -22.14 8.82
C VAL A 431 3.28 -22.49 10.28
N ASP A 432 3.36 -23.78 10.60
CA ASP A 432 3.82 -24.24 11.90
C ASP A 432 5.30 -24.66 11.80
N LEU A 433 6.13 -24.11 12.69
CA LEU A 433 7.53 -24.50 12.93
C LEU A 433 7.61 -25.30 14.23
N ARG A 434 8.14 -26.51 14.13
CA ARG A 434 8.36 -27.40 15.28
C ARG A 434 9.61 -28.23 15.08
N ASP A 435 10.46 -28.31 16.10
CA ASP A 435 11.68 -29.14 16.08
C ASP A 435 12.58 -28.84 14.85
N GLY A 436 12.58 -27.58 14.39
CA GLY A 436 13.32 -27.12 13.22
C GLY A 436 12.71 -27.43 11.85
N VAL A 437 11.49 -27.98 11.80
CA VAL A 437 10.74 -28.27 10.57
C VAL A 437 9.57 -27.31 10.43
N ALA A 438 9.52 -26.58 9.32
CA ALA A 438 8.40 -25.70 8.99
C ALA A 438 7.49 -26.36 7.95
N SER A 439 6.18 -26.27 8.15
CA SER A 439 5.19 -26.82 7.22
C SER A 439 3.96 -25.93 7.14
N VAL A 440 3.41 -25.77 5.94
CA VAL A 440 2.07 -25.21 5.76
C VAL A 440 1.05 -26.16 6.40
N VAL A 441 0.19 -25.64 7.27
CA VAL A 441 -0.80 -26.43 8.02
C VAL A 441 -2.24 -26.01 7.76
N GLY A 442 -2.44 -24.94 6.99
CA GLY A 442 -3.76 -24.43 6.65
C GLY A 442 -3.71 -22.97 6.23
N GLU A 443 -4.88 -22.36 6.16
CA GLU A 443 -5.09 -20.96 5.79
C GLU A 443 -6.20 -20.34 6.64
N VAL A 444 -6.07 -19.05 6.93
CA VAL A 444 -7.11 -18.24 7.58
C VAL A 444 -7.62 -17.19 6.60
N PRO A 445 -8.89 -16.75 6.71
CA PRO A 445 -9.39 -15.63 5.93
C PRO A 445 -8.48 -14.40 6.11
N CYS A 446 -8.10 -13.77 5.00
CA CYS A 446 -7.20 -12.62 4.99
C CYS A 446 -7.58 -11.68 3.84
N GLU A 447 -8.62 -10.86 4.05
CA GLU A 447 -9.15 -9.97 3.02
C GLU A 447 -8.48 -8.59 3.02
N TYR A 448 -8.80 -7.74 2.05
CA TYR A 448 -8.38 -6.34 2.03
C TYR A 448 -9.32 -5.51 2.90
N LEU A 449 -8.77 -4.83 3.91
CA LEU A 449 -9.54 -3.88 4.71
C LEU A 449 -9.34 -2.46 4.16
N TYR A 450 -10.37 -1.96 3.48
CA TYR A 450 -10.35 -0.65 2.84
C TYR A 450 -10.57 0.50 3.83
N VAL A 451 -9.77 1.56 3.72
CA VAL A 451 -9.97 2.84 4.39
C VAL A 451 -10.49 3.86 3.37
N ASP A 452 -11.60 4.51 3.69
CA ASP A 452 -12.20 5.59 2.90
C ASP A 452 -12.58 6.74 3.84
N GLY A 453 -11.77 7.79 3.85
CA GLY A 453 -11.91 8.95 4.71
C GLY A 453 -11.85 8.60 6.21
N ARG A 454 -13.02 8.47 6.85
CA ARG A 454 -13.14 8.09 8.27
C ARG A 454 -13.59 6.65 8.46
N SER A 455 -14.11 6.02 7.42
CA SER A 455 -14.62 4.65 7.44
C SER A 455 -13.47 3.65 7.27
N VAL A 456 -13.50 2.57 8.03
CA VAL A 456 -12.49 1.50 7.99
C VAL A 456 -13.21 0.17 7.92
N GLY A 457 -13.00 -0.57 6.83
CA GLY A 457 -13.61 -1.89 6.60
C GLY A 457 -15.11 -1.85 6.28
N GLU A 458 -15.71 -0.67 6.06
CA GLU A 458 -17.12 -0.54 5.63
C GLU A 458 -17.28 -0.70 4.12
N VAL A 459 -16.25 -0.32 3.35
CA VAL A 459 -16.23 -0.47 1.89
C VAL A 459 -15.91 -1.92 1.55
N THR A 460 -16.77 -2.53 0.74
CA THR A 460 -16.64 -3.91 0.29
C THR A 460 -16.19 -4.00 -1.16
N GLU A 461 -15.76 -5.19 -1.61
CA GLU A 461 -15.52 -5.47 -3.04
C GLU A 461 -16.76 -5.19 -3.92
N SER A 462 -17.96 -5.43 -3.39
CA SER A 462 -19.21 -5.05 -4.07
C SER A 462 -19.33 -3.54 -4.26
N ASP A 463 -18.97 -2.74 -3.25
CA ASP A 463 -19.02 -1.28 -3.36
C ASP A 463 -18.00 -0.77 -4.39
N LEU A 464 -16.79 -1.34 -4.41
CA LEU A 464 -15.77 -1.00 -5.42
C LEU A 464 -16.20 -1.40 -6.83
N LYS A 465 -16.86 -2.55 -6.98
CA LYS A 465 -17.47 -2.95 -8.25
C LYS A 465 -18.54 -1.95 -8.69
N ASP A 466 -19.39 -1.50 -7.78
CA ASP A 466 -20.40 -0.48 -8.07
C ASP A 466 -19.78 0.86 -8.47
N ARG A 467 -18.73 1.31 -7.77
CA ARG A 467 -17.98 2.52 -8.13
C ARG A 467 -17.34 2.42 -9.52
N ARG A 468 -16.76 1.27 -9.87
CA ARG A 468 -16.21 1.01 -11.21
C ARG A 468 -17.29 1.08 -12.28
N ILE A 469 -18.44 0.43 -12.08
CA ILE A 469 -19.57 0.50 -13.01
C ILE A 469 -20.02 1.96 -13.18
N LEU A 470 -20.13 2.72 -12.09
CA LEU A 470 -20.51 4.14 -12.15
C LEU A 470 -19.48 4.99 -12.90
N GLY A 471 -18.18 4.75 -12.70
CA GLY A 471 -17.09 5.50 -13.35
C GLY A 471 -16.88 5.14 -14.82
N GLU A 472 -16.99 3.85 -15.18
CA GLU A 472 -16.70 3.33 -16.52
C GLU A 472 -17.92 3.27 -17.43
N GLU A 473 -19.10 2.93 -16.88
CA GLU A 473 -20.31 2.66 -17.63
C GLU A 473 -21.39 3.73 -17.42
N GLY A 474 -21.31 4.50 -16.33
CA GLY A 474 -22.30 5.51 -15.95
C GLY A 474 -23.55 4.93 -15.29
N PHE A 475 -24.57 5.77 -15.09
CA PHE A 475 -25.83 5.35 -14.45
C PHE A 475 -27.07 5.87 -15.18
N VAL A 476 -28.14 5.07 -15.16
CA VAL A 476 -29.48 5.45 -15.60
C VAL A 476 -30.46 5.34 -14.44
N SER A 477 -31.16 6.42 -14.13
CA SER A 477 -32.35 6.40 -13.31
C SER A 477 -33.59 6.49 -14.20
N ILE A 478 -34.60 5.69 -13.90
CA ILE A 478 -35.88 5.70 -14.62
C ILE A 478 -36.99 5.88 -13.60
N VAL A 479 -37.72 6.97 -13.68
CA VAL A 479 -38.84 7.25 -12.77
C VAL A 479 -40.14 7.12 -13.55
N THR A 480 -41.06 6.31 -13.05
CA THR A 480 -42.38 6.15 -13.66
C THR A 480 -43.45 6.01 -12.59
N VAL A 481 -44.60 6.63 -12.83
CA VAL A 481 -45.78 6.54 -11.98
C VAL A 481 -46.79 5.67 -12.69
N VAL A 482 -47.24 4.61 -12.02
CA VAL A 482 -48.26 3.69 -12.53
C VAL A 482 -49.53 3.78 -11.69
N ASP A 483 -50.67 3.58 -12.33
CA ASP A 483 -51.95 3.42 -11.66
C ASP A 483 -52.49 2.01 -11.95
N ARG A 484 -52.67 1.24 -10.87
CA ARG A 484 -53.14 -0.14 -10.94
C ARG A 484 -54.62 -0.24 -11.29
N ALA A 485 -55.44 0.73 -10.89
CA ALA A 485 -56.87 0.73 -11.15
C ALA A 485 -57.12 0.98 -12.65
N THR A 486 -56.42 1.94 -13.23
CA THR A 486 -56.51 2.24 -14.66
C THR A 486 -55.62 1.36 -15.52
N LYS A 487 -54.70 0.58 -14.91
CA LYS A 487 -53.70 -0.28 -15.56
C LYS A 487 -52.81 0.48 -16.55
N ARG A 488 -52.54 1.75 -16.26
CA ARG A 488 -51.81 2.66 -17.14
C ARG A 488 -50.60 3.27 -16.46
N VAL A 489 -49.64 3.70 -17.28
CA VAL A 489 -48.60 4.63 -16.84
C VAL A 489 -49.19 6.02 -16.82
N VAL A 490 -49.18 6.67 -15.65
CA VAL A 490 -49.74 8.01 -15.42
C VAL A 490 -48.72 9.10 -15.73
N THR A 491 -47.44 8.85 -15.43
CA THR A 491 -46.34 9.81 -15.60
C THR A 491 -45.02 9.08 -15.85
N GLY A 492 -44.13 9.69 -16.64
CA GLY A 492 -42.91 9.04 -17.14
C GLY A 492 -43.24 7.93 -18.17
N PRO A 493 -42.29 7.01 -18.48
CA PRO A 493 -40.96 6.88 -17.87
C PRO A 493 -40.03 8.05 -18.17
N ASP A 494 -39.61 8.77 -17.13
CA ASP A 494 -38.60 9.83 -17.20
C ASP A 494 -37.23 9.20 -16.99
N ILE A 495 -36.37 9.29 -18.00
CA ILE A 495 -35.05 8.66 -18.02
C ILE A 495 -34.01 9.75 -17.80
N HIS A 496 -33.20 9.59 -16.76
CA HIS A 496 -32.06 10.44 -16.47
C HIS A 496 -30.79 9.61 -16.57
N ALA A 497 -29.92 9.93 -17.51
CA ALA A 497 -28.64 9.26 -17.67
C ALA A 497 -27.49 10.21 -17.31
N ARG A 498 -26.42 9.66 -16.73
CA ARG A 498 -25.15 10.36 -16.55
C ARG A 498 -24.01 9.45 -16.96
N GLY A 499 -23.10 9.97 -17.78
CA GLY A 499 -21.91 9.24 -18.24
C GLY A 499 -22.17 8.14 -19.26
N ILE A 500 -23.38 8.06 -19.84
CA ILE A 500 -23.79 6.96 -20.74
C ILE A 500 -23.87 7.39 -22.21
N ALA A 501 -24.53 8.50 -22.46
CA ALA A 501 -24.76 9.08 -23.78
C ALA A 501 -24.50 10.60 -23.73
N GLU A 502 -24.20 11.20 -24.87
CA GLU A 502 -23.95 12.64 -24.99
C GLU A 502 -25.24 13.46 -24.80
N ASP A 503 -26.40 12.87 -25.09
CA ASP A 503 -27.72 13.48 -24.96
C ASP A 503 -28.75 12.44 -24.46
N ASP A 504 -29.63 12.87 -23.54
CA ASP A 504 -30.73 12.07 -22.99
C ASP A 504 -31.80 11.77 -24.05
N ALA A 505 -31.90 12.54 -25.14
CA ALA A 505 -32.85 12.32 -26.25
C ALA A 505 -32.69 10.94 -26.92
N VAL A 506 -31.51 10.31 -26.81
CA VAL A 506 -31.27 8.96 -27.32
C VAL A 506 -32.21 7.93 -26.66
N PHE A 507 -32.69 8.20 -25.44
CA PHE A 507 -33.60 7.32 -24.71
C PHE A 507 -35.08 7.49 -25.10
N ASP A 508 -35.45 8.51 -25.88
CA ASP A 508 -36.84 8.71 -26.32
C ASP A 508 -37.36 7.50 -27.14
N GLU A 509 -36.47 6.79 -27.85
CA GLU A 509 -36.80 5.60 -28.64
C GLU A 509 -37.21 4.39 -27.77
N ILE A 510 -36.75 4.33 -26.52
CA ILE A 510 -37.02 3.21 -25.60
C ILE A 510 -38.23 3.50 -24.69
N VAL A 511 -38.61 4.77 -24.49
CA VAL A 511 -39.75 5.19 -23.67
C VAL A 511 -41.05 4.43 -24.05
N PRO A 512 -41.49 4.38 -25.32
CA PRO A 512 -42.73 3.68 -25.68
C PRO A 512 -42.70 2.17 -25.37
N LYS A 513 -41.53 1.55 -25.50
CA LYS A 513 -41.34 0.12 -25.24
C LYS A 513 -41.36 -0.19 -23.75
N ILE A 514 -40.84 0.71 -22.91
CA ILE A 514 -40.92 0.59 -21.44
C ILE A 514 -42.38 0.76 -20.99
N THR A 515 -43.07 1.77 -21.50
CA THR A 515 -44.50 2.00 -21.22
C THR A 515 -45.34 0.77 -21.61
N ALA A 516 -45.15 0.26 -22.84
CA ALA A 516 -45.87 -0.92 -23.29
C ALA A 516 -45.58 -2.17 -22.44
N ALA A 517 -44.32 -2.38 -22.03
CA ALA A 517 -43.95 -3.51 -21.18
C ALA A 517 -44.56 -3.42 -19.77
N LEU A 518 -44.64 -2.21 -19.20
CA LEU A 518 -45.29 -1.96 -17.91
C LEU A 518 -46.81 -2.15 -18.01
N GLU A 519 -47.46 -1.56 -19.00
CA GLU A 519 -48.90 -1.70 -19.18
C GLU A 519 -49.29 -3.14 -19.48
N ASP A 520 -48.56 -3.83 -20.35
CA ASP A 520 -48.79 -5.26 -20.64
C ASP A 520 -48.68 -6.11 -19.36
N ALA A 521 -47.70 -5.84 -18.49
CA ALA A 521 -47.61 -6.50 -17.19
C ALA A 521 -48.80 -6.16 -16.28
N LEU A 522 -49.26 -4.92 -16.24
CA LEU A 522 -50.46 -4.52 -15.47
C LEU A 522 -51.75 -5.16 -16.02
N HIS A 523 -51.84 -5.39 -17.33
CA HIS A 523 -52.99 -6.03 -17.98
C HIS A 523 -52.99 -7.55 -17.82
N ARG A 524 -51.82 -8.20 -17.90
CA ARG A 524 -51.61 -9.66 -17.77
C ARG A 524 -51.68 -10.19 -16.33
N ALA A 525 -52.07 -9.39 -15.36
CA ALA A 525 -52.27 -9.84 -13.99
C ALA A 525 -53.76 -10.16 -13.69
N PRO A 526 -54.28 -11.37 -14.04
CA PRO A 526 -55.59 -11.79 -13.55
C PRO A 526 -55.55 -12.60 -12.24
N GLU A 527 -54.40 -13.08 -11.72
CA GLU A 527 -54.40 -13.88 -10.45
C GLU A 527 -53.20 -13.70 -9.50
N LYS A 528 -52.13 -12.96 -9.87
CA LYS A 528 -51.07 -12.52 -8.93
C LYS A 528 -50.67 -11.09 -9.25
N VAL A 529 -50.92 -10.18 -8.32
CA VAL A 529 -50.57 -8.75 -8.43
C VAL A 529 -49.06 -8.63 -8.56
N HIS A 530 -48.56 -8.13 -9.70
CA HIS A 530 -47.13 -7.85 -9.84
C HIS A 530 -46.70 -6.88 -8.75
N THR A 531 -45.69 -7.21 -7.94
CA THR A 531 -45.18 -6.28 -6.92
C THR A 531 -44.43 -5.11 -7.58
N VAL A 532 -44.26 -4.00 -6.85
CA VAL A 532 -43.45 -2.86 -7.32
C VAL A 532 -42.06 -3.32 -7.77
N GLN A 533 -41.44 -4.24 -7.03
CA GLN A 533 -40.15 -4.84 -7.39
C GLN A 533 -40.17 -5.58 -8.73
N GLN A 534 -41.27 -6.27 -9.05
CA GLN A 534 -41.42 -6.96 -10.33
C GLN A 534 -41.57 -5.96 -11.49
N LEU A 535 -42.34 -4.89 -11.29
CA LEU A 535 -42.45 -3.79 -12.28
C LEU A 535 -41.09 -3.10 -12.48
N GLN A 536 -40.35 -2.82 -11.40
CA GLN A 536 -38.98 -2.32 -11.47
C GLN A 536 -38.07 -3.26 -12.28
N GLN A 537 -38.18 -4.57 -12.08
CA GLN A 537 -37.38 -5.55 -12.82
C GLN A 537 -37.74 -5.61 -14.31
N ILE A 538 -39.01 -5.41 -14.67
CA ILE A 538 -39.44 -5.30 -16.08
C ILE A 538 -38.78 -4.07 -16.71
N VAL A 539 -38.87 -2.90 -16.06
CA VAL A 539 -38.21 -1.67 -16.55
C VAL A 539 -36.72 -1.90 -16.73
N ARG A 540 -36.03 -2.43 -15.71
CA ARG A 540 -34.59 -2.71 -15.75
C ARG A 540 -34.20 -3.64 -16.91
N ARG A 541 -34.96 -4.72 -17.14
CA ARG A 541 -34.68 -5.67 -18.23
C ARG A 541 -34.91 -5.03 -19.60
N THR A 542 -36.02 -4.30 -19.77
CA THR A 542 -36.36 -3.67 -21.04
C THR A 542 -35.32 -2.63 -21.44
N ILE A 543 -34.98 -1.71 -20.53
CA ILE A 543 -33.99 -0.68 -20.82
C ILE A 543 -32.57 -1.26 -20.91
N GLY A 544 -32.19 -2.18 -20.02
CA GLY A 544 -30.87 -2.81 -20.03
C GLY A 544 -30.61 -3.59 -21.31
N ALA A 545 -31.59 -4.34 -21.82
CA ALA A 545 -31.47 -5.04 -23.09
C ALA A 545 -31.38 -4.10 -24.29
N TRP A 546 -31.99 -2.92 -24.21
CA TRP A 546 -31.88 -1.90 -25.26
C TRP A 546 -30.51 -1.20 -25.21
N ILE A 547 -30.06 -0.75 -24.03
CA ILE A 547 -28.74 -0.13 -23.84
C ILE A 547 -27.63 -1.06 -24.31
N SER A 548 -27.68 -2.34 -23.89
CA SER A 548 -26.67 -3.32 -24.29
C SER A 548 -26.64 -3.60 -25.79
N ARG A 549 -27.77 -3.47 -26.51
CA ARG A 549 -27.83 -3.69 -27.97
C ARG A 549 -27.48 -2.43 -28.77
N ARG A 550 -28.03 -1.29 -28.36
CA ARG A 550 -27.93 -0.02 -29.08
C ARG A 550 -26.64 0.71 -28.77
N LEU A 551 -26.31 0.82 -27.48
CA LEU A 551 -25.13 1.55 -26.99
C LEU A 551 -23.94 0.62 -26.69
N ARG A 552 -24.16 -0.70 -26.60
CA ARG A 552 -23.15 -1.71 -26.23
C ARG A 552 -22.50 -1.44 -24.86
N ARG A 553 -23.27 -0.87 -23.94
CA ARG A 553 -22.84 -0.53 -22.57
C ARG A 553 -23.62 -1.31 -21.52
N LYS A 554 -23.09 -1.35 -20.29
CA LYS A 554 -23.72 -2.02 -19.14
C LYS A 554 -23.75 -1.11 -17.89
N PRO A 555 -24.47 0.03 -17.96
CA PRO A 555 -24.54 0.97 -16.84
C PRO A 555 -25.28 0.40 -15.65
N MET A 556 -25.11 1.08 -14.51
CA MET A 556 -25.97 0.87 -13.36
C MET A 556 -27.39 1.37 -13.67
N ILE A 557 -28.40 0.52 -13.51
CA ILE A 557 -29.80 0.85 -13.82
C ILE A 557 -30.64 0.83 -12.54
N VAL A 558 -31.17 2.00 -12.18
CA VAL A 558 -31.99 2.23 -10.99
C VAL A 558 -33.43 2.59 -11.40
N PRO A 559 -34.32 1.60 -11.55
CA PRO A 559 -35.73 1.85 -11.83
C PRO A 559 -36.47 2.25 -10.54
N VAL A 560 -37.28 3.29 -10.61
CA VAL A 560 -38.18 3.75 -9.55
C VAL A 560 -39.60 3.73 -10.10
N VAL A 561 -40.41 2.81 -9.60
CA VAL A 561 -41.83 2.71 -9.94
C VAL A 561 -42.64 3.17 -8.75
N VAL A 562 -43.41 4.25 -8.92
CA VAL A 562 -44.28 4.81 -7.89
C VAL A 562 -45.72 4.45 -8.23
N GLU A 563 -46.51 4.05 -7.23
CA GLU A 563 -47.93 3.79 -7.41
C GLU A 563 -48.74 5.03 -7.07
N ASN A 564 -49.59 5.47 -8.00
CA ASN A 564 -50.58 6.48 -7.69
C ASN A 564 -51.67 5.88 -6.79
N THR A 565 -51.71 6.33 -5.53
CA THR A 565 -52.67 5.86 -4.51
C THR A 565 -53.87 6.79 -4.34
N SER A 566 -54.13 7.68 -5.31
CA SER A 566 -55.29 8.56 -5.26
C SER A 566 -56.59 7.76 -5.16
N LYS A 567 -57.11 7.57 -3.94
CA LYS A 567 -58.51 7.22 -3.69
C LYS A 567 -59.34 8.28 -4.40
N ALA A 568 -60.03 7.89 -5.46
CA ALA A 568 -61.04 8.74 -6.08
C ALA A 568 -61.96 9.27 -4.98
N ALA A 569 -61.94 10.59 -4.77
CA ALA A 569 -62.97 11.28 -4.02
C ALA A 569 -64.29 11.00 -4.75
N LYS A 570 -65.07 10.08 -4.20
CA LYS A 570 -66.43 9.78 -4.66
C LYS A 570 -67.28 11.00 -4.35
N ASN A 571 -67.86 11.60 -5.38
CA ASN A 571 -69.18 12.22 -5.25
C ASN A 571 -70.23 11.13 -5.41
#